data_AF-A0AAU0TAD0-F1
#
_entry.id   AF-A0AAU0TAD0-F1
#
_cell.length_a   1.000
_cell.length_b   1.000
_cell.length_c   1.000
_cell.angle_alpha   90.00
_cell.angle_beta   90.00
_cell.angle_gamma   90.00
#
_symmetry.space_group_name_H-M   'P 1'
#
loop_
_entity.id
_entity.type
_entity.pdbx_description
1 polymer ?
#
loop_
_entity_poly.entity_id
_entity_poly.type
_entity_poly.pdbx_seq_one_letter_code
_entity_poly.pdbx_strand_id
1 'polypeptide(L)'
;MQTPSAEAISDAREFLHQQLAAVGEQPCDLPDSPSALEAWIETNAAQVGEQYAEYLKTRRNGGSRRYFTNRAHALYFLQCVAPSKAVDGAWLYGVLRHWDDYRFDGLVRTYLEELGDGDPAQNHVVIYRKLLAEQGCEASIEMHDQLYLQGALQLALGYNVRHFLPEVIGFNLGYEQLPLHLLITAYELSELGIDPYYFTLHVTIDNASSGHARRAAHSVSQLMPVDSNPSDFYQRIALGYRLNNLGVNTTAVIASFDLEHEVIQMLERKRGFGQQMHSDYCKFEGRTVNQWLQLSGKIPEFLAALENKGWIKRHQDPQLSRFWQLIDGPGASMFGVFSPYEKQLLRDWISGDWRPEQAQFQPRARPVNTANVRSRFTPSEPSPERESLVSLPAKTVDIDMDRLRTELQTMSQQHQILYLIERMSPGRHSTPAGLLATRLFSEFIGQ
;
A
#
# COMPACT_ATOMS: atom_id res chain seq x y z
N MET A 1 -4.20 15.36 10.34
CA MET A 1 -4.53 14.40 11.43
C MET A 1 -4.08 14.98 12.76
N GLN A 2 -4.88 14.78 13.82
CA GLN A 2 -4.55 15.22 15.18
C GLN A 2 -3.54 14.27 15.82
N THR A 3 -2.72 14.78 16.74
CA THR A 3 -1.87 13.94 17.62
C THR A 3 -2.79 13.04 18.45
N PRO A 4 -2.52 11.72 18.57
CA PRO A 4 -3.39 10.83 19.33
C PRO A 4 -3.50 11.25 20.80
N SER A 5 -4.68 11.05 21.40
CA SER A 5 -4.90 11.31 22.83
C SER A 5 -4.11 10.33 23.70
N ALA A 6 -3.88 10.68 24.97
CA ALA A 6 -3.24 9.78 25.92
C ALA A 6 -4.05 8.48 26.13
N GLU A 7 -5.39 8.58 26.07
CA GLU A 7 -6.31 7.45 26.11
C GLU A 7 -6.09 6.51 24.91
N ALA A 8 -6.05 7.04 23.69
CA ALA A 8 -5.80 6.23 22.49
C ALA A 8 -4.43 5.53 22.52
N ILE A 9 -3.39 6.17 23.08
CA ILE A 9 -2.07 5.54 23.27
C ILE A 9 -2.14 4.41 24.31
N SER A 10 -2.95 4.57 25.36
CA SER A 10 -3.21 3.55 26.38
C SER A 10 -3.97 2.36 25.80
N ASP A 11 -5.02 2.61 25.03
CA ASP A 11 -5.81 1.57 24.36
C ASP A 11 -4.95 0.78 23.36
N ALA A 12 -4.10 1.49 22.60
CA ALA A 12 -3.14 0.87 21.70
C ALA A 12 -2.13 -0.04 22.43
N ARG A 13 -1.77 0.28 23.68
CA ARG A 13 -0.91 -0.57 24.51
C ARG A 13 -1.63 -1.84 24.96
N GLU A 14 -2.87 -1.72 25.40
CA GLU A 14 -3.68 -2.89 25.77
C GLU A 14 -3.91 -3.80 24.56
N PHE A 15 -4.21 -3.21 23.42
CA PHE A 15 -4.32 -3.90 22.15
C PHE A 15 -3.04 -4.70 21.81
N LEU A 16 -1.84 -4.10 21.95
CA LEU A 16 -0.58 -4.81 21.73
C LEU A 16 -0.40 -6.00 22.68
N HIS A 17 -0.75 -5.86 23.96
CA HIS A 17 -0.69 -7.00 24.90
C HIS A 17 -1.61 -8.15 24.47
N GLN A 18 -2.82 -7.84 23.98
CA GLN A 18 -3.74 -8.85 23.46
C GLN A 18 -3.16 -9.55 22.22
N GLN A 19 -2.57 -8.79 21.28
CA GLN A 19 -1.98 -9.38 20.07
C GLN A 19 -0.73 -10.20 20.38
N LEU A 20 0.12 -9.75 21.31
CA LEU A 20 1.31 -10.49 21.75
C LEU A 20 0.94 -11.83 22.40
N ALA A 21 -0.13 -11.85 23.21
CA ALA A 21 -0.66 -13.08 23.76
C ALA A 21 -1.15 -14.04 22.67
N ALA A 22 -1.80 -13.52 21.61
CA ALA A 22 -2.31 -14.32 20.50
C ALA A 22 -1.20 -14.95 19.63
N VAL A 23 -0.01 -14.34 19.55
CA VAL A 23 1.12 -14.86 18.75
C VAL A 23 2.12 -15.71 19.55
N GLY A 24 1.95 -15.83 20.86
CA GLY A 24 2.90 -16.52 21.74
C GLY A 24 3.21 -17.97 21.36
N GLU A 25 2.23 -18.69 20.79
CA GLU A 25 2.34 -20.10 20.39
C GLU A 25 2.50 -20.31 18.88
N GLN A 26 2.53 -19.24 18.08
CA GLN A 26 2.70 -19.38 16.64
C GLN A 26 4.13 -19.82 16.27
N PRO A 27 4.32 -20.56 15.17
CA PRO A 27 5.65 -20.93 14.70
C PRO A 27 6.55 -19.70 14.52
N CYS A 28 7.84 -19.85 14.86
CA CYS A 28 8.88 -18.87 14.57
C CYS A 28 9.99 -19.58 13.80
N ASP A 29 10.36 -19.03 12.65
CA ASP A 29 11.47 -19.47 11.84
C ASP A 29 12.75 -18.64 12.05
N LEU A 30 12.72 -17.69 13.00
CA LEU A 30 13.94 -17.03 13.46
C LEU A 30 14.92 -18.04 14.06
N PRO A 31 16.23 -17.86 13.86
CA PRO A 31 17.24 -18.69 14.50
C PRO A 31 17.21 -18.54 16.03
N ASP A 32 17.69 -19.56 16.75
CA ASP A 32 17.76 -19.51 18.22
C ASP A 32 18.79 -18.50 18.76
N SER A 33 19.74 -18.07 17.91
CA SER A 33 20.80 -17.13 18.29
C SER A 33 20.79 -15.88 17.40
N PRO A 34 20.88 -14.67 17.99
CA PRO A 34 21.03 -13.42 17.24
C PRO A 34 22.19 -13.43 16.25
N SER A 35 23.29 -14.13 16.60
CA SER A 35 24.49 -14.21 15.75
C SER A 35 24.26 -14.90 14.40
N ALA A 36 23.18 -15.68 14.27
CA ALA A 36 22.83 -16.38 13.04
C ALA A 36 21.88 -15.57 12.12
N LEU A 37 21.44 -14.38 12.55
CA LEU A 37 20.44 -13.59 11.81
C LEU A 37 20.92 -13.13 10.43
N GLU A 38 22.17 -12.67 10.30
CA GLU A 38 22.70 -12.24 8.99
C GLU A 38 22.70 -13.41 7.99
N ALA A 39 23.20 -14.58 8.39
CA ALA A 39 23.22 -15.77 7.53
C ALA A 39 21.81 -16.28 7.19
N TRP A 40 20.86 -16.16 8.14
CA TRP A 40 19.46 -16.49 7.92
C TRP A 40 18.81 -15.58 6.86
N ILE A 41 19.05 -14.26 6.93
CA ILE A 41 18.58 -13.30 5.92
C ILE A 41 19.17 -13.60 4.53
N GLU A 42 20.48 -13.85 4.45
CA GLU A 42 21.15 -14.19 3.18
C GLU A 42 20.55 -15.46 2.56
N THR A 43 20.28 -16.47 3.38
CA THR A 43 19.66 -17.73 2.95
C THR A 43 18.24 -17.50 2.44
N ASN A 44 17.43 -16.73 3.17
CA ASN A 44 16.06 -16.39 2.78
C ASN A 44 16.04 -15.62 1.44
N ALA A 45 16.91 -14.61 1.29
CA ALA A 45 17.01 -13.82 0.07
C ALA A 45 17.42 -14.68 -1.16
N ALA A 46 18.36 -15.63 -0.98
CA ALA A 46 18.73 -16.57 -2.03
C ALA A 46 17.54 -17.45 -2.45
N GLN A 47 16.79 -18.00 -1.49
CA GLN A 47 15.60 -18.82 -1.76
C GLN A 47 14.51 -18.03 -2.49
N VAL A 48 14.23 -16.80 -2.07
CA VAL A 48 13.27 -15.91 -2.76
C VAL A 48 13.74 -15.64 -4.20
N GLY A 49 15.03 -15.42 -4.40
CA GLY A 49 15.64 -15.25 -5.73
C GLY A 49 15.43 -16.46 -6.65
N GLU A 50 15.66 -17.68 -6.15
CA GLU A 50 15.43 -18.92 -6.88
C GLU A 50 13.95 -19.11 -7.25
N GLN A 51 13.06 -18.89 -6.29
CA GLN A 51 11.61 -19.00 -6.50
C GLN A 51 11.11 -17.98 -7.55
N TYR A 52 11.65 -16.76 -7.53
CA TYR A 52 11.31 -15.75 -8.53
C TYR A 52 11.88 -16.09 -9.91
N ALA A 53 13.10 -16.63 -9.99
CA ALA A 53 13.68 -17.10 -11.25
C ALA A 53 12.82 -18.20 -11.90
N GLU A 54 12.30 -19.14 -11.10
CA GLU A 54 11.39 -20.19 -11.59
C GLU A 54 10.04 -19.61 -12.02
N TYR A 55 9.49 -18.64 -11.29
CA TYR A 55 8.31 -17.89 -11.73
C TYR A 55 8.54 -17.25 -13.11
N LEU A 56 9.64 -16.53 -13.30
CA LEU A 56 9.96 -15.90 -14.59
C LEU A 56 10.17 -16.91 -15.72
N LYS A 57 10.73 -18.09 -15.42
CA LYS A 57 10.86 -19.19 -16.39
C LYS A 57 9.49 -19.70 -16.82
N THR A 58 8.59 -19.94 -15.88
CA THR A 58 7.19 -20.32 -16.16
C THR A 58 6.51 -19.27 -17.04
N ARG A 59 6.69 -17.98 -16.73
CA ARG A 59 6.17 -16.86 -17.52
C ARG A 59 6.71 -16.81 -18.94
N ARG A 60 8.03 -17.01 -19.12
CA ARG A 60 8.66 -17.05 -20.46
C ARG A 60 8.14 -18.19 -21.34
N ASN A 61 7.67 -19.27 -20.72
CA ASN A 61 7.09 -20.44 -21.36
C ASN A 61 5.57 -20.34 -21.59
N GLY A 62 4.97 -19.16 -21.40
CA GLY A 62 3.54 -18.92 -21.65
C GLY A 62 2.62 -19.24 -20.47
N GLY A 63 3.17 -19.46 -19.27
CA GLY A 63 2.37 -19.64 -18.06
C GLY A 63 1.55 -18.39 -17.70
N SER A 64 0.39 -18.61 -17.07
CA SER A 64 -0.53 -17.55 -16.63
C SER A 64 0.00 -16.76 -15.43
N ARG A 65 -0.71 -15.68 -15.08
CA ARG A 65 -0.38 -14.87 -13.88
C ARG A 65 -0.63 -15.75 -12.65
N ARG A 66 0.23 -15.62 -11.65
CA ARG A 66 0.12 -16.33 -10.38
C ARG A 66 -0.85 -15.62 -9.46
N TYR A 67 -0.84 -14.29 -9.43
CA TYR A 67 -1.64 -13.52 -8.48
C TYR A 67 -2.87 -12.91 -9.11
N PHE A 68 -2.71 -12.04 -10.10
CA PHE A 68 -3.83 -11.29 -10.63
C PHE A 68 -4.39 -11.97 -11.87
N THR A 69 -5.70 -12.18 -11.92
CA THR A 69 -6.39 -12.76 -13.08
C THR A 69 -6.74 -11.70 -14.13
N ASN A 70 -7.06 -10.48 -13.71
CA ASN A 70 -7.37 -9.33 -14.55
C ASN A 70 -6.98 -8.01 -13.83
N ARG A 71 -7.31 -6.86 -14.41
CA ARG A 71 -6.94 -5.56 -13.85
C ARG A 71 -7.79 -5.23 -12.61
N ALA A 72 -9.09 -5.56 -12.62
CA ALA A 72 -9.95 -5.37 -11.46
C ALA A 72 -9.44 -6.11 -10.22
N HIS A 73 -8.93 -7.34 -10.38
CA HIS A 73 -8.30 -8.10 -9.30
C HIS A 73 -7.10 -7.35 -8.71
N ALA A 74 -6.20 -6.83 -9.54
CA ALA A 74 -5.07 -6.05 -9.05
C ALA A 74 -5.51 -4.79 -8.30
N LEU A 75 -6.53 -4.07 -8.81
CA LEU A 75 -7.06 -2.87 -8.14
C LEU A 75 -7.77 -3.20 -6.81
N TYR A 76 -8.48 -4.32 -6.73
CA TYR A 76 -9.06 -4.82 -5.49
C TYR A 76 -7.96 -5.06 -4.45
N PHE A 77 -6.89 -5.76 -4.85
CA PHE A 77 -5.75 -6.02 -3.98
C PHE A 77 -5.12 -4.73 -3.44
N LEU A 78 -4.84 -3.75 -4.30
CA LEU A 78 -4.26 -2.46 -3.91
C LEU A 78 -5.12 -1.70 -2.89
N GLN A 79 -6.45 -1.76 -3.03
CA GLN A 79 -7.36 -1.16 -2.05
C GLN A 79 -7.32 -1.91 -0.72
N CYS A 80 -7.36 -3.24 -0.75
CA CYS A 80 -7.42 -4.06 0.47
C CYS A 80 -6.17 -3.94 1.35
N VAL A 81 -4.98 -3.76 0.75
CA VAL A 81 -3.74 -3.56 1.52
C VAL A 81 -3.47 -2.09 1.87
N ALA A 82 -4.28 -1.15 1.36
CA ALA A 82 -4.09 0.28 1.59
C ALA A 82 -4.00 0.68 3.07
N PRO A 83 -4.78 0.12 4.02
CA PRO A 83 -4.66 0.50 5.43
C PRO A 83 -3.25 0.32 6.01
N SER A 84 -2.57 -0.76 5.63
CA SER A 84 -1.20 -1.04 6.10
C SER A 84 -0.18 -0.16 5.37
N LYS A 85 -0.41 0.10 4.08
CA LYS A 85 0.49 0.89 3.22
C LYS A 85 0.38 2.40 3.44
N ALA A 86 -0.74 2.85 4.00
CA ALA A 86 -0.98 4.24 4.37
C ALA A 86 -0.20 4.69 5.62
N VAL A 87 0.37 3.75 6.38
CA VAL A 87 1.13 4.00 7.61
C VAL A 87 2.50 3.33 7.57
N ASP A 88 3.03 3.09 6.37
CA ASP A 88 4.32 2.44 6.17
C ASP A 88 5.45 3.14 6.93
N GLY A 89 6.32 2.36 7.56
CA GLY A 89 7.36 2.82 8.49
C GLY A 89 6.87 3.17 9.91
N ALA A 90 5.56 3.28 10.17
CA ALA A 90 5.06 3.85 11.42
C ALA A 90 5.53 3.15 12.70
N TRP A 91 5.83 1.84 12.65
CA TRP A 91 6.32 1.08 13.81
C TRP A 91 7.63 1.62 14.38
N LEU A 92 8.44 2.31 13.56
CA LEU A 92 9.70 2.91 13.98
C LEU A 92 9.55 4.34 14.50
N TYR A 93 8.39 4.98 14.39
CA TYR A 93 8.24 6.41 14.73
C TYR A 93 8.83 6.77 16.12
N GLY A 94 8.55 5.96 17.14
CA GLY A 94 9.04 6.19 18.50
C GLY A 94 10.57 6.07 18.66
N VAL A 95 11.28 5.41 17.73
CA VAL A 95 12.75 5.29 17.80
C VAL A 95 13.45 6.63 17.59
N LEU A 96 12.79 7.59 16.93
CA LEU A 96 13.33 8.94 16.73
C LEU A 96 13.64 9.67 18.05
N ARG A 97 13.06 9.25 19.17
CA ARG A 97 13.40 9.79 20.50
C ARG A 97 14.80 9.40 20.99
N HIS A 98 15.44 8.45 20.31
CA HIS A 98 16.77 7.92 20.61
C HIS A 98 17.82 8.36 19.58
N TRP A 99 17.57 9.46 18.87
CA TRP A 99 18.43 9.97 17.80
C TRP A 99 19.88 10.28 18.23
N ASP A 100 20.12 10.47 19.52
CA ASP A 100 21.42 10.77 20.11
C ASP A 100 22.19 9.52 20.60
N ASP A 101 21.61 8.34 20.44
CA ASP A 101 22.22 7.05 20.80
C ASP A 101 22.58 6.26 19.53
N TYR A 102 23.89 6.14 19.25
CA TYR A 102 24.41 5.49 18.04
C TYR A 102 23.90 4.06 17.82
N ARG A 103 23.49 3.36 18.88
CA ARG A 103 22.93 2.00 18.76
C ARG A 103 21.60 1.98 18.02
N PHE A 104 20.89 3.12 17.97
CA PHE A 104 19.63 3.30 17.27
C PHE A 104 19.81 3.81 15.84
N ASP A 105 21.02 4.18 15.40
CA ASP A 105 21.29 4.75 14.07
C ASP A 105 20.68 3.90 12.95
N GLY A 106 20.78 2.57 13.07
CA GLY A 106 20.21 1.64 12.10
C GLY A 106 18.68 1.75 11.98
N LEU A 107 17.97 1.85 13.10
CA LEU A 107 16.50 1.98 13.12
C LEU A 107 16.06 3.38 12.69
N VAL A 108 16.76 4.42 13.15
CA VAL A 108 16.48 5.82 12.76
C VAL A 108 16.66 6.00 11.26
N ARG A 109 17.77 5.51 10.70
CA ARG A 109 18.04 5.60 9.26
C ARG A 109 16.98 4.86 8.44
N THR A 110 16.55 3.69 8.90
CA THR A 110 15.48 2.92 8.25
C THR A 110 14.19 3.75 8.20
N TYR A 111 13.76 4.33 9.33
CA TYR A 111 12.58 5.20 9.33
C TYR A 111 12.73 6.40 8.39
N LEU A 112 13.88 7.07 8.36
CA LEU A 112 14.10 8.20 7.45
C LEU A 112 14.01 7.79 5.98
N GLU A 113 14.51 6.60 5.63
CA GLU A 113 14.40 6.02 4.28
C GLU A 113 12.95 5.67 3.90
N GLU A 114 12.15 5.11 4.82
CA GLU A 114 10.70 4.91 4.63
C GLU A 114 9.98 6.25 4.36
N LEU A 115 10.44 7.30 5.02
CA LEU A 115 9.97 8.67 4.85
C LEU A 115 10.51 9.32 3.56
N GLY A 116 11.31 8.61 2.79
CA GLY A 116 11.93 9.05 1.53
C GLY A 116 13.01 10.10 1.72
N ASP A 117 13.63 10.19 2.90
CA ASP A 117 14.53 11.30 3.27
C ASP A 117 13.90 12.69 3.07
N GLY A 118 12.56 12.76 3.09
CA GLY A 118 11.79 13.97 2.81
C GLY A 118 11.63 14.30 1.32
N ASP A 119 12.07 13.44 0.41
CA ASP A 119 11.74 13.48 -1.00
C ASP A 119 10.36 12.81 -1.25
N PRO A 120 9.35 13.56 -1.74
CA PRO A 120 8.04 12.97 -2.03
C PRO A 120 8.09 11.85 -3.09
N ALA A 121 9.10 11.83 -3.97
CA ALA A 121 9.27 10.76 -4.97
C ALA A 121 9.86 9.47 -4.38
N GLN A 122 10.26 9.49 -3.10
CA GLN A 122 10.81 8.36 -2.37
C GLN A 122 10.02 8.06 -1.10
N ASN A 123 9.13 8.92 -0.65
CA ASN A 123 8.30 8.68 0.54
C ASN A 123 7.23 7.60 0.26
N HIS A 124 7.26 6.51 1.03
CA HIS A 124 6.46 5.32 0.76
C HIS A 124 4.95 5.60 0.76
N VAL A 125 4.47 6.36 1.75
CA VAL A 125 3.06 6.73 1.87
C VAL A 125 2.62 7.68 0.75
N VAL A 126 3.46 8.65 0.36
CA VAL A 126 3.15 9.55 -0.78
C VAL A 126 3.04 8.74 -2.07
N ILE A 127 3.99 7.84 -2.34
CA ILE A 127 4.01 7.00 -3.53
C ILE A 127 2.75 6.11 -3.57
N TYR A 128 2.41 5.45 -2.47
CA TYR A 128 1.24 4.56 -2.43
C TYR A 128 -0.08 5.31 -2.63
N ARG A 129 -0.23 6.48 -1.99
CA ARG A 129 -1.41 7.33 -2.17
C ARG A 129 -1.54 7.82 -3.60
N LYS A 130 -0.44 8.22 -4.23
CA LYS A 130 -0.40 8.60 -5.64
C LYS A 130 -0.83 7.44 -6.53
N LEU A 131 -0.33 6.22 -6.29
CA LEU A 131 -0.74 5.02 -7.00
C LEU A 131 -2.27 4.83 -6.93
N LEU A 132 -2.87 4.88 -5.75
CA LEU A 132 -4.32 4.75 -5.61
C LEU A 132 -5.09 5.86 -6.34
N ALA A 133 -4.63 7.12 -6.24
CA ALA A 133 -5.24 8.26 -6.91
C ALA A 133 -5.24 8.12 -8.44
N GLU A 134 -4.10 7.72 -9.02
CA GLU A 134 -3.99 7.49 -10.47
C GLU A 134 -4.88 6.35 -10.96
N GLN A 135 -5.22 5.40 -10.09
CA GLN A 135 -6.16 4.32 -10.39
C GLN A 135 -7.62 4.65 -10.04
N GLY A 136 -7.91 5.85 -9.52
CA GLY A 136 -9.24 6.23 -9.05
C GLY A 136 -9.76 5.36 -7.90
N CYS A 137 -8.85 4.86 -7.07
CA CYS A 137 -9.09 3.97 -5.93
C CYS A 137 -9.00 4.72 -4.58
N GLU A 138 -9.33 6.01 -4.55
CA GLU A 138 -9.24 6.85 -3.35
C GLU A 138 -10.42 6.68 -2.40
N ALA A 139 -11.58 6.28 -2.93
CA ALA A 139 -12.77 6.01 -2.13
C ALA A 139 -12.56 4.70 -1.37
N SER A 140 -12.68 4.74 -0.04
CA SER A 140 -12.64 3.53 0.77
C SER A 140 -13.80 2.62 0.35
N ILE A 141 -13.47 1.46 -0.20
CA ILE A 141 -14.38 0.32 -0.13
C ILE A 141 -14.65 0.02 1.35
N GLU A 142 -15.86 -0.44 1.65
CA GLU A 142 -16.15 -0.97 2.98
C GLU A 142 -15.29 -2.23 3.16
N MET A 143 -14.36 -2.19 4.11
CA MET A 143 -13.37 -3.24 4.34
C MET A 143 -13.62 -3.90 5.69
N HIS A 144 -13.36 -5.21 5.76
CA HIS A 144 -13.38 -5.93 7.02
C HIS A 144 -12.25 -5.45 7.95
N ASP A 145 -12.53 -5.35 9.25
CA ASP A 145 -11.57 -4.90 10.28
C ASP A 145 -10.22 -5.63 10.22
N GLN A 146 -10.22 -6.90 9.81
CA GLN A 146 -9.00 -7.70 9.67
C GLN A 146 -7.98 -7.09 8.70
N LEU A 147 -8.40 -6.31 7.70
CA LEU A 147 -7.50 -5.61 6.77
C LEU A 147 -6.83 -4.38 7.40
N TYR A 148 -7.37 -3.87 8.50
CA TYR A 148 -6.78 -2.77 9.27
C TYR A 148 -5.79 -3.24 10.33
N LEU A 149 -5.79 -4.53 10.68
CA LEU A 149 -5.00 -5.10 11.78
C LEU A 149 -3.51 -4.76 11.68
N GLN A 150 -2.91 -4.96 10.50
CA GLN A 150 -1.49 -4.67 10.28
C GLN A 150 -1.17 -3.18 10.40
N GLY A 151 -1.97 -2.29 9.81
CA GLY A 151 -1.81 -0.84 10.00
C GLY A 151 -1.98 -0.40 11.46
N ALA A 152 -2.93 -1.01 12.19
CA ALA A 152 -3.14 -0.74 13.61
C ALA A 152 -1.95 -1.20 14.47
N LEU A 153 -1.36 -2.36 14.19
CA LEU A 153 -0.14 -2.85 14.84
C LEU A 153 1.03 -1.88 14.64
N GLN A 154 1.28 -1.45 13.41
CA GLN A 154 2.36 -0.51 13.10
C GLN A 154 2.22 0.80 13.88
N LEU A 155 1.02 1.40 13.88
CA LEU A 155 0.74 2.61 14.65
C LEU A 155 0.91 2.38 16.16
N ALA A 156 0.35 1.29 16.69
CA ALA A 156 0.40 0.99 18.12
C ALA A 156 1.84 0.81 18.61
N LEU A 157 2.67 0.09 17.85
CA LEU A 157 4.11 -0.09 18.10
C LEU A 157 4.83 1.25 18.06
N GLY A 158 4.62 2.05 17.02
CA GLY A 158 5.26 3.36 16.82
C GLY A 158 5.02 4.34 17.96
N TYR A 159 3.82 4.34 18.55
CA TYR A 159 3.49 5.20 19.68
C TYR A 159 3.84 4.59 21.05
N ASN A 160 4.19 3.31 21.14
CA ASN A 160 4.52 2.62 22.39
C ASN A 160 5.94 2.00 22.44
N VAL A 161 6.87 2.45 21.58
CA VAL A 161 8.27 1.96 21.52
C VAL A 161 8.93 1.88 22.90
N ARG A 162 8.69 2.85 23.79
CA ARG A 162 9.24 2.85 25.16
C ARG A 162 8.92 1.58 25.95
N HIS A 163 7.74 0.99 25.73
CA HIS A 163 7.28 -0.21 26.44
C HIS A 163 7.61 -1.51 25.68
N PHE A 164 7.69 -1.42 24.35
CA PHE A 164 7.78 -2.57 23.45
C PHE A 164 9.01 -2.54 22.53
N LEU A 165 10.12 -1.94 22.96
CA LEU A 165 11.31 -1.81 22.12
C LEU A 165 11.79 -3.15 21.51
N PRO A 166 11.91 -4.26 22.27
CA PRO A 166 12.28 -5.55 21.68
C PRO A 166 11.28 -6.03 20.62
N GLU A 167 9.97 -5.88 20.86
CA GLU A 167 8.94 -6.26 19.91
C GLU A 167 8.96 -5.37 18.65
N VAL A 168 9.27 -4.07 18.78
CA VAL A 168 9.47 -3.16 17.64
C VAL A 168 10.65 -3.61 16.79
N ILE A 169 11.77 -4.00 17.41
CA ILE A 169 12.95 -4.52 16.71
C ILE A 169 12.60 -5.83 15.98
N GLY A 170 11.85 -6.71 16.64
CA GLY A 170 11.36 -7.95 16.03
C GLY A 170 10.41 -7.73 14.85
N PHE A 171 9.45 -6.81 15.00
CA PHE A 171 8.52 -6.45 13.95
C PHE A 171 9.29 -5.89 12.74
N ASN A 172 10.24 -4.98 12.99
CA ASN A 172 11.14 -4.46 11.96
C ASN A 172 11.90 -5.58 11.25
N LEU A 173 12.53 -6.49 12.01
CA LEU A 173 13.26 -7.62 11.43
C LEU A 173 12.42 -8.45 10.48
N GLY A 174 11.13 -8.67 10.80
CA GLY A 174 10.20 -9.39 9.93
C GLY A 174 9.74 -8.57 8.72
N TYR A 175 9.43 -7.28 8.92
CA TYR A 175 8.90 -6.41 7.87
C TYR A 175 9.93 -6.15 6.77
N GLU A 176 11.21 -5.96 7.15
CA GLU A 176 12.31 -5.68 6.23
C GLU A 176 12.78 -6.90 5.41
N GLN A 177 12.18 -8.08 5.60
CA GLN A 177 12.49 -9.23 4.75
C GLN A 177 11.81 -9.06 3.40
N LEU A 178 12.57 -9.14 2.30
CA LEU A 178 12.01 -9.11 0.95
C LEU A 178 11.17 -10.37 0.66
N PRO A 179 9.83 -10.30 0.65
CA PRO A 179 9.01 -11.47 0.41
C PRO A 179 8.80 -11.68 -1.09
N LEU A 180 8.74 -12.96 -1.53
CA LEU A 180 8.55 -13.33 -2.95
C LEU A 180 7.38 -12.59 -3.62
N HIS A 181 6.31 -12.32 -2.86
CA HIS A 181 5.14 -11.72 -3.45
C HIS A 181 5.40 -10.31 -3.99
N LEU A 182 6.28 -9.49 -3.42
CA LEU A 182 6.55 -8.14 -3.92
C LEU A 182 7.12 -8.18 -5.34
N LEU A 183 8.04 -9.12 -5.60
CA LEU A 183 8.66 -9.33 -6.91
C LEU A 183 7.63 -9.74 -7.98
N ILE A 184 6.72 -10.65 -7.63
CA ILE A 184 5.67 -11.12 -8.53
C ILE A 184 4.61 -10.04 -8.73
N THR A 185 4.17 -9.37 -7.67
CA THR A 185 3.22 -8.26 -7.73
C THR A 185 3.74 -7.14 -8.62
N ALA A 186 4.98 -6.68 -8.45
CA ALA A 186 5.58 -5.66 -9.30
C ALA A 186 5.60 -6.07 -10.80
N TYR A 187 5.97 -7.33 -11.07
CA TYR A 187 5.98 -7.87 -12.43
C TYR A 187 4.57 -7.88 -13.04
N GLU A 188 3.57 -8.38 -12.32
CA GLU A 188 2.21 -8.54 -12.83
C GLU A 188 1.43 -7.22 -12.92
N LEU A 189 1.67 -6.27 -12.01
CA LEU A 189 1.11 -4.91 -12.10
C LEU A 189 1.59 -4.22 -13.39
N SER A 190 2.87 -4.36 -13.73
CA SER A 190 3.44 -3.82 -14.97
C SER A 190 2.75 -4.40 -16.20
N GLU A 191 2.52 -5.72 -16.23
CA GLU A 191 1.78 -6.40 -17.31
C GLU A 191 0.34 -5.90 -17.44
N LEU A 192 -0.28 -5.58 -16.31
CA LEU A 192 -1.63 -5.03 -16.24
C LEU A 192 -1.71 -3.52 -16.53
N GLY A 193 -0.58 -2.86 -16.79
CA GLY A 193 -0.52 -1.41 -17.03
C GLY A 193 -0.80 -0.58 -15.78
N ILE A 194 -0.39 -1.08 -14.61
CA ILE A 194 -0.44 -0.37 -13.33
C ILE A 194 1.00 -0.08 -12.91
N ASP A 195 1.28 1.12 -12.39
CA ASP A 195 2.62 1.50 -11.94
C ASP A 195 3.07 0.61 -10.76
N PRO A 196 4.16 -0.17 -10.90
CA PRO A 196 4.64 -1.05 -9.84
C PRO A 196 5.61 -0.36 -8.86
N TYR A 197 5.85 0.96 -8.99
CA TYR A 197 7.00 1.62 -8.39
C TYR A 197 7.08 1.43 -6.87
N TYR A 198 5.98 1.57 -6.13
CA TYR A 198 5.93 1.31 -4.68
C TYR A 198 6.51 -0.08 -4.32
N PHE A 199 6.12 -1.12 -5.06
CA PHE A 199 6.57 -2.50 -4.83
C PHE A 199 8.01 -2.72 -5.27
N THR A 200 8.45 -2.04 -6.35
CA THR A 200 9.81 -2.15 -6.88
C THR A 200 10.82 -1.41 -6.00
N LEU A 201 10.39 -0.35 -5.31
CA LEU A 201 11.23 0.39 -4.37
C LEU A 201 11.76 -0.56 -3.28
N HIS A 202 10.86 -1.26 -2.59
CA HIS A 202 11.13 -2.27 -1.56
C HIS A 202 12.10 -3.37 -2.03
N VAL A 203 11.99 -3.83 -3.28
CA VAL A 203 12.95 -4.79 -3.88
C VAL A 203 14.40 -4.28 -3.83
N THR A 204 14.60 -2.97 -3.94
CA THR A 204 15.93 -2.36 -3.96
C THR A 204 16.43 -2.04 -2.55
N ILE A 205 15.59 -1.42 -1.72
CA ILE A 205 15.99 -0.95 -0.38
C ILE A 205 16.05 -2.08 0.66
N ASP A 206 15.26 -3.15 0.50
CA ASP A 206 15.18 -4.27 1.47
C ASP A 206 16.21 -5.38 1.17
N ASN A 207 17.25 -5.07 0.40
CA ASN A 207 18.21 -6.08 -0.04
C ASN A 207 19.07 -6.62 1.13
N ALA A 208 19.42 -7.90 1.07
CA ALA A 208 20.21 -8.59 2.09
C ALA A 208 21.69 -8.15 2.20
N SER A 209 22.21 -7.36 1.25
CA SER A 209 23.63 -7.00 1.20
C SER A 209 23.95 -5.76 2.04
N SER A 210 23.23 -4.66 1.78
CA SER A 210 23.43 -3.37 2.45
C SER A 210 22.11 -2.65 2.73
N GLY A 211 20.98 -3.30 2.41
CA GLY A 211 19.64 -2.77 2.59
C GLY A 211 19.10 -2.95 4.00
N HIS A 212 17.79 -2.69 4.13
CA HIS A 212 17.09 -2.69 5.42
C HIS A 212 17.13 -4.05 6.11
N ALA A 213 16.99 -5.16 5.36
CA ALA A 213 17.06 -6.51 5.92
C ALA A 213 18.33 -6.72 6.76
N ARG A 214 19.51 -6.43 6.16
CA ARG A 214 20.79 -6.56 6.88
C ARG A 214 20.89 -5.60 8.05
N ARG A 215 20.46 -4.36 7.85
CA ARG A 215 20.46 -3.34 8.90
C ARG A 215 19.58 -3.75 10.08
N ALA A 216 18.46 -4.43 9.86
CA ALA A 216 17.60 -4.94 10.92
C ALA A 216 18.32 -5.97 11.79
N ALA A 217 19.04 -6.94 11.21
CA ALA A 217 19.86 -7.88 11.97
C ALA A 217 21.01 -7.20 12.73
N HIS A 218 21.63 -6.18 12.14
CA HIS A 218 22.65 -5.39 12.82
C HIS A 218 22.07 -4.63 14.04
N SER A 219 20.88 -4.02 13.88
CA SER A 219 20.18 -3.32 14.96
C SER A 219 19.84 -4.25 16.13
N VAL A 220 19.48 -5.51 15.86
CA VAL A 220 19.33 -6.52 16.93
C VAL A 220 20.63 -6.61 17.72
N SER A 221 21.76 -6.85 17.04
CA SER A 221 23.07 -7.03 17.69
C SER A 221 23.51 -5.81 18.50
N GLN A 222 23.27 -4.60 18.00
CA GLN A 222 23.62 -3.34 18.68
C GLN A 222 22.77 -3.06 19.94
N LEU A 223 21.51 -3.50 19.94
CA LEU A 223 20.55 -3.20 21.00
C LEU A 223 20.38 -4.35 22.01
N MET A 224 20.99 -5.52 21.77
CA MET A 224 21.06 -6.59 22.75
C MET A 224 21.68 -6.08 24.06
N PRO A 225 21.04 -6.31 25.22
CA PRO A 225 21.62 -5.88 26.48
C PRO A 225 22.83 -6.75 26.87
N VAL A 226 23.88 -6.09 27.37
CA VAL A 226 25.12 -6.76 27.81
C VAL A 226 25.00 -7.26 29.27
N ASP A 227 24.36 -6.48 30.15
CA ASP A 227 24.33 -6.73 31.61
C ASP A 227 22.94 -7.16 32.14
N SER A 228 21.94 -7.33 31.27
CA SER A 228 20.58 -7.75 31.64
C SER A 228 20.20 -9.06 30.94
N ASN A 229 19.02 -9.61 31.20
CA ASN A 229 18.54 -10.90 30.69
C ASN A 229 18.44 -10.90 29.14
N PRO A 230 19.45 -11.39 28.40
CA PRO A 230 19.46 -11.29 26.94
C PRO A 230 18.51 -12.31 26.31
N SER A 231 18.21 -13.41 27.02
CA SER A 231 17.26 -14.42 26.57
C SER A 231 15.83 -13.88 26.55
N ASP A 232 15.40 -13.17 27.60
CA ASP A 232 14.08 -12.51 27.63
C ASP A 232 13.96 -11.45 26.53
N PHE A 233 15.00 -10.64 26.34
CA PHE A 233 15.03 -9.64 25.27
C PHE A 233 14.86 -10.28 23.88
N TYR A 234 15.58 -11.37 23.60
CA TYR A 234 15.48 -12.07 22.33
C TYR A 234 14.14 -12.79 22.14
N GLN A 235 13.56 -13.34 23.21
CA GLN A 235 12.20 -13.90 23.18
C GLN A 235 11.16 -12.85 22.80
N ARG A 236 11.29 -11.62 23.33
CA ARG A 236 10.41 -10.50 22.96
C ARG A 236 10.63 -10.03 21.51
N ILE A 237 11.87 -10.06 21.02
CA ILE A 237 12.15 -9.88 19.57
C ILE A 237 11.39 -10.93 18.75
N ALA A 238 11.43 -12.21 19.15
CA ALA A 238 10.70 -13.25 18.45
C ALA A 238 9.18 -13.03 18.47
N LEU A 239 8.61 -12.53 19.57
CA LEU A 239 7.19 -12.13 19.62
C LEU A 239 6.88 -10.99 18.65
N GLY A 240 7.74 -9.96 18.60
CA GLY A 240 7.62 -8.87 17.64
C GLY A 240 7.67 -9.34 16.18
N TYR A 241 8.58 -10.26 15.87
CA TYR A 241 8.68 -10.87 14.55
C TYR A 241 7.40 -11.62 14.17
N ARG A 242 6.78 -12.34 15.10
CA ARG A 242 5.49 -13.01 14.83
C ARG A 242 4.35 -12.02 14.64
N LEU A 243 4.35 -10.88 15.34
CA LEU A 243 3.35 -9.82 15.11
C LEU A 243 3.36 -9.32 13.66
N ASN A 244 4.54 -9.26 13.02
CA ASN A 244 4.64 -8.90 11.60
C ASN A 244 3.87 -9.87 10.69
N ASN A 245 3.72 -11.13 11.09
CA ASN A 245 2.99 -12.15 10.33
C ASN A 245 1.52 -12.29 10.74
N LEU A 246 1.03 -11.50 11.70
CA LEU A 246 -0.33 -11.63 12.24
C LEU A 246 -1.39 -11.04 11.28
N GLY A 247 -2.51 -11.74 11.13
CA GLY A 247 -3.65 -11.28 10.31
C GLY A 247 -3.69 -11.88 8.91
N VAL A 248 -4.44 -11.25 8.02
CA VAL A 248 -4.61 -11.74 6.64
C VAL A 248 -3.35 -11.39 5.84
N ASN A 249 -2.58 -12.40 5.46
CA ASN A 249 -1.38 -12.17 4.64
C ASN A 249 -1.73 -11.71 3.22
N THR A 250 -0.79 -11.03 2.56
CA THR A 250 -0.96 -10.47 1.21
C THR A 250 -1.49 -11.50 0.20
N THR A 251 -0.96 -12.72 0.21
CA THR A 251 -1.38 -13.76 -0.74
C THR A 251 -2.80 -14.25 -0.51
N ALA A 252 -3.29 -14.21 0.73
CA ALA A 252 -4.68 -14.51 1.07
C ALA A 252 -5.63 -13.41 0.60
N VAL A 253 -5.23 -12.13 0.72
CA VAL A 253 -5.99 -10.99 0.15
C VAL A 253 -6.10 -11.11 -1.37
N ILE A 254 -5.01 -11.51 -2.04
CA ILE A 254 -5.03 -11.77 -3.48
C ILE A 254 -6.01 -12.93 -3.78
N ALA A 255 -5.88 -14.05 -3.07
CA ALA A 255 -6.72 -15.22 -3.31
C ALA A 255 -8.22 -15.01 -3.00
N SER A 256 -8.58 -14.00 -2.20
CA SER A 256 -9.98 -13.75 -1.82
C SER A 256 -10.79 -13.00 -2.87
N PHE A 257 -10.19 -12.56 -3.98
CA PHE A 257 -10.91 -11.83 -5.02
C PHE A 257 -11.87 -12.73 -5.81
N ASP A 258 -13.14 -12.36 -5.81
CA ASP A 258 -14.18 -12.91 -6.69
C ASP A 258 -14.81 -11.77 -7.50
N LEU A 259 -14.62 -11.82 -8.83
CA LEU A 259 -15.06 -10.76 -9.73
C LEU A 259 -16.59 -10.57 -9.74
N GLU A 260 -17.34 -11.67 -9.70
CA GLU A 260 -18.81 -11.60 -9.74
C GLU A 260 -19.37 -11.08 -8.42
N HIS A 261 -18.82 -11.57 -7.31
CA HIS A 261 -19.14 -11.07 -5.98
C HIS A 261 -18.88 -9.56 -5.87
N GLU A 262 -17.71 -9.09 -6.32
CA GLU A 262 -17.34 -7.67 -6.25
C GLU A 262 -18.26 -6.78 -7.11
N VAL A 263 -18.67 -7.25 -8.29
CA VAL A 263 -19.66 -6.55 -9.13
C VAL A 263 -21.02 -6.46 -8.45
N ILE A 264 -21.49 -7.56 -7.86
CA ILE A 264 -22.78 -7.60 -7.15
C ILE A 264 -22.76 -6.65 -5.95
N GLN A 265 -21.72 -6.73 -5.11
CA GLN A 265 -21.59 -5.89 -3.92
C GLN A 265 -21.51 -4.41 -4.27
N MET A 266 -20.74 -4.06 -5.31
CA MET A 266 -20.66 -2.70 -5.83
C MET A 266 -22.02 -2.16 -6.25
N LEU A 267 -22.79 -2.95 -7.01
CA LEU A 267 -24.12 -2.55 -7.45
C LEU A 267 -25.14 -2.49 -6.29
N GLU A 268 -25.06 -3.40 -5.31
CA GLU A 268 -25.89 -3.35 -4.10
C GLU A 268 -25.62 -2.07 -3.27
N ARG A 269 -24.36 -1.66 -3.13
CA ARG A 269 -24.02 -0.38 -2.48
C ARG A 269 -24.61 0.82 -3.24
N LYS A 270 -24.54 0.82 -4.57
CA LYS A 270 -25.11 1.89 -5.40
C LYS A 270 -26.64 1.88 -5.47
N ARG A 271 -27.24 0.70 -5.32
CA ARG A 271 -28.68 0.47 -5.43
C ARG A 271 -29.49 1.48 -4.61
N GLY A 272 -29.11 1.68 -3.35
CA GLY A 272 -29.81 2.59 -2.43
C GLY A 272 -29.88 4.04 -2.92
N PHE A 273 -28.87 4.48 -3.68
CA PHE A 273 -28.81 5.83 -4.25
C PHE A 273 -29.50 5.95 -5.62
N GLY A 274 -29.59 4.85 -6.38
CA GLY A 274 -30.15 4.84 -7.74
C GLY A 274 -31.65 4.54 -7.83
N GLN A 275 -32.28 4.03 -6.78
CA GLN A 275 -33.62 3.42 -6.80
C GLN A 275 -34.81 4.36 -7.14
N GLN A 276 -34.56 5.65 -7.39
CA GLN A 276 -35.56 6.65 -7.80
C GLN A 276 -35.09 7.55 -8.95
N MET A 277 -33.96 7.23 -9.57
CA MET A 277 -33.26 8.13 -10.50
C MET A 277 -33.49 7.76 -11.98
N HIS A 278 -34.29 6.73 -12.27
CA HIS A 278 -34.54 6.25 -13.63
C HIS A 278 -35.98 6.52 -14.09
N SER A 279 -36.21 6.61 -15.40
CA SER A 279 -37.56 6.68 -15.95
C SER A 279 -38.20 5.29 -16.02
N ASP A 280 -39.52 5.22 -15.85
CA ASP A 280 -40.27 3.94 -15.82
C ASP A 280 -40.58 3.37 -17.22
N TYR A 281 -40.06 4.00 -18.29
CA TYR A 281 -40.26 3.56 -19.67
C TYR A 281 -39.54 2.23 -19.98
N CYS A 282 -38.38 2.00 -19.34
CA CYS A 282 -37.60 0.78 -19.56
C CYS A 282 -37.94 -0.28 -18.52
N LYS A 283 -38.31 -1.49 -18.99
CA LYS A 283 -38.67 -2.62 -18.13
C LYS A 283 -37.88 -3.88 -18.50
N PHE A 284 -37.46 -4.61 -17.48
CA PHE A 284 -36.79 -5.91 -17.57
C PHE A 284 -37.60 -6.91 -16.76
N GLU A 285 -38.01 -8.01 -17.39
CA GLU A 285 -38.89 -9.03 -16.79
C GLU A 285 -40.11 -8.44 -16.05
N GLY A 286 -40.75 -7.45 -16.70
CA GLY A 286 -41.96 -6.79 -16.18
C GLY A 286 -41.73 -5.71 -15.12
N ARG A 287 -40.50 -5.51 -14.64
CA ARG A 287 -40.15 -4.51 -13.61
C ARG A 287 -39.34 -3.35 -14.20
N THR A 288 -39.56 -2.12 -13.72
CA THR A 288 -38.72 -0.96 -14.07
C THR A 288 -37.36 -1.04 -13.36
N VAL A 289 -36.38 -0.24 -13.82
CA VAL A 289 -35.06 -0.18 -13.15
C VAL A 289 -35.20 0.25 -11.69
N ASN A 290 -36.03 1.25 -11.40
CA ASN A 290 -36.30 1.68 -10.02
C ASN A 290 -36.87 0.54 -9.16
N GLN A 291 -37.80 -0.27 -9.71
CA GLN A 291 -38.37 -1.41 -9.00
C GLN A 291 -37.35 -2.52 -8.73
N TRP A 292 -36.42 -2.77 -9.66
CA TRP A 292 -35.30 -3.67 -9.42
C TRP A 292 -34.40 -3.16 -8.29
N LEU A 293 -34.05 -1.88 -8.35
CA LEU A 293 -33.19 -1.26 -7.36
C LEU A 293 -33.87 -1.05 -5.99
N GLN A 294 -35.18 -1.19 -5.83
CA GLN A 294 -35.79 -1.13 -4.49
C GLN A 294 -35.57 -2.40 -3.67
N LEU A 295 -35.23 -3.52 -4.31
CA LEU A 295 -35.12 -4.82 -3.67
C LEU A 295 -33.66 -5.14 -3.35
N SER A 296 -33.31 -5.19 -2.07
CA SER A 296 -31.98 -5.63 -1.65
C SER A 296 -31.78 -7.12 -1.90
N GLY A 297 -30.57 -7.50 -2.33
CA GLY A 297 -30.22 -8.89 -2.64
C GLY A 297 -30.78 -9.37 -3.98
N LYS A 298 -31.29 -8.47 -4.83
CA LYS A 298 -31.87 -8.78 -6.15
C LYS A 298 -31.03 -8.30 -7.34
N ILE A 299 -29.83 -7.79 -7.07
CA ILE A 299 -28.87 -7.44 -8.13
C ILE A 299 -28.49 -8.64 -9.02
N PRO A 300 -28.26 -9.87 -8.50
CA PRO A 300 -27.95 -11.02 -9.36
C PRO A 300 -29.04 -11.30 -10.39
N GLU A 301 -30.31 -11.33 -9.98
CA GLU A 301 -31.43 -11.53 -10.90
C GLU A 301 -31.61 -10.35 -11.87
N PHE A 302 -31.32 -9.13 -11.43
CA PHE A 302 -31.36 -7.97 -12.31
C PHE A 302 -30.27 -8.03 -13.39
N LEU A 303 -29.04 -8.43 -13.04
CA LEU A 303 -27.96 -8.65 -14.00
C LEU A 303 -28.34 -9.72 -15.02
N ALA A 304 -28.92 -10.85 -14.57
CA ALA A 304 -29.43 -11.89 -15.46
C ALA A 304 -30.54 -11.37 -16.40
N ALA A 305 -31.43 -10.51 -15.91
CA ALA A 305 -32.46 -9.87 -16.73
C ALA A 305 -31.88 -8.92 -17.79
N LEU A 306 -30.83 -8.16 -17.45
CA LEU A 306 -30.10 -7.31 -18.40
C LEU A 306 -29.39 -8.14 -19.48
N GLU A 307 -28.80 -9.27 -19.10
CA GLU A 307 -28.16 -10.20 -20.03
C GLU A 307 -29.18 -10.87 -20.97
N ASN A 308 -30.28 -11.40 -20.43
CA ASN A 308 -31.36 -12.01 -21.22
C ASN A 308 -31.98 -11.06 -22.25
N LYS A 309 -32.01 -9.74 -21.95
CA LYS A 309 -32.47 -8.70 -22.90
C LYS A 309 -31.37 -8.19 -23.82
N GLY A 310 -30.16 -8.73 -23.75
CA GLY A 310 -29.01 -8.35 -24.58
C GLY A 310 -28.44 -6.95 -24.26
N TRP A 311 -28.80 -6.37 -23.12
CA TRP A 311 -28.20 -5.10 -22.66
C TRP A 311 -26.78 -5.30 -22.16
N ILE A 312 -26.51 -6.46 -21.58
CA ILE A 312 -25.20 -6.94 -21.21
C ILE A 312 -24.90 -8.13 -22.11
N LYS A 313 -23.73 -8.13 -22.73
CA LYS A 313 -23.23 -9.23 -23.56
C LYS A 313 -21.94 -9.76 -22.94
N ARG A 314 -22.08 -10.81 -22.14
CA ARG A 314 -20.97 -11.48 -21.48
C ARG A 314 -20.02 -12.15 -22.48
N HIS A 315 -18.75 -12.28 -22.10
CA HIS A 315 -17.69 -12.91 -22.91
C HIS A 315 -17.52 -12.23 -24.29
N GLN A 316 -17.73 -10.92 -24.36
CA GLN A 316 -17.63 -10.11 -25.57
C GLN A 316 -17.01 -8.74 -25.28
N ASP A 317 -16.69 -7.99 -26.33
CA ASP A 317 -16.28 -6.59 -26.19
C ASP A 317 -17.34 -5.79 -25.42
N PRO A 318 -17.00 -5.13 -24.29
CA PRO A 318 -17.95 -4.32 -23.53
C PRO A 318 -18.63 -3.24 -24.35
N GLN A 319 -17.99 -2.72 -25.41
CA GLN A 319 -18.60 -1.73 -26.30
C GLN A 319 -19.86 -2.27 -27.02
N LEU A 320 -20.04 -3.59 -27.11
CA LEU A 320 -21.24 -4.22 -27.68
C LEU A 320 -22.41 -4.31 -26.67
N SER A 321 -22.14 -4.05 -25.39
CA SER A 321 -23.15 -4.01 -24.32
C SER A 321 -23.76 -2.62 -24.23
N ARG A 322 -25.07 -2.52 -24.42
CA ARG A 322 -25.80 -1.25 -24.25
C ARG A 322 -25.59 -0.67 -22.84
N PHE A 323 -25.57 -1.52 -21.81
CA PHE A 323 -25.33 -1.07 -20.44
C PHE A 323 -23.98 -0.35 -20.29
N TRP A 324 -22.92 -0.86 -20.93
CA TRP A 324 -21.59 -0.24 -20.91
C TRP A 324 -21.58 1.16 -21.53
N GLN A 325 -22.26 1.32 -22.67
CA GLN A 325 -22.38 2.61 -23.35
C GLN A 325 -23.14 3.67 -22.54
N LEU A 326 -23.94 3.25 -21.53
CA LEU A 326 -24.63 4.18 -20.63
C LEU A 326 -23.69 4.72 -19.53
N ILE A 327 -22.64 3.99 -19.17
CA ILE A 327 -21.72 4.35 -18.08
C ILE A 327 -20.38 4.90 -18.57
N ASP A 328 -19.99 4.57 -19.81
CA ASP A 328 -18.69 4.92 -20.38
C ASP A 328 -18.81 5.36 -21.84
N GLY A 329 -18.06 6.43 -22.18
CA GLY A 329 -18.03 7.03 -23.51
C GLY A 329 -18.66 8.44 -23.59
N PRO A 330 -18.47 9.15 -24.73
CA PRO A 330 -19.03 10.47 -24.95
C PRO A 330 -20.56 10.46 -24.89
N GLY A 331 -21.16 11.27 -24.01
CA GLY A 331 -22.61 11.35 -23.86
C GLY A 331 -23.25 10.24 -23.02
N ALA A 332 -22.45 9.44 -22.30
CA ALA A 332 -22.93 8.43 -21.35
C ALA A 332 -23.91 9.05 -20.34
N SER A 333 -25.16 8.57 -20.30
CA SER A 333 -26.21 9.14 -19.46
C SER A 333 -25.98 8.94 -17.96
N MET A 334 -25.13 7.98 -17.59
CA MET A 334 -24.68 7.72 -16.22
C MET A 334 -23.21 8.15 -16.00
N PHE A 335 -22.73 9.15 -16.75
CA PHE A 335 -21.41 9.73 -16.54
C PHE A 335 -21.23 10.18 -15.08
N GLY A 336 -20.10 9.79 -14.47
CA GLY A 336 -19.77 10.12 -13.08
C GLY A 336 -20.44 9.26 -12.00
N VAL A 337 -21.36 8.35 -12.37
CA VAL A 337 -22.03 7.46 -11.39
C VAL A 337 -21.09 6.36 -10.87
N PHE A 338 -20.22 5.85 -11.75
CA PHE A 338 -19.24 4.81 -11.43
C PHE A 338 -17.83 5.39 -11.39
N SER A 339 -17.11 5.11 -10.31
CA SER A 339 -15.68 5.40 -10.17
C SER A 339 -14.85 4.59 -11.19
N PRO A 340 -13.58 4.96 -11.42
CA PRO A 340 -12.70 4.22 -12.32
C PRO A 340 -12.58 2.72 -11.97
N TYR A 341 -12.47 2.37 -10.68
CA TYR A 341 -12.44 0.98 -10.23
C TYR A 341 -13.74 0.22 -10.55
N GLU A 342 -14.89 0.82 -10.29
CA GLU A 342 -16.18 0.17 -10.52
C GLU A 342 -16.46 -0.03 -12.02
N LYS A 343 -16.02 0.92 -12.86
CA LYS A 343 -15.99 0.73 -14.32
C LYS A 343 -15.08 -0.43 -14.71
N GLN A 344 -13.90 -0.55 -14.10
CA GLN A 344 -12.98 -1.65 -14.38
C GLN A 344 -13.57 -3.02 -13.98
N LEU A 345 -14.27 -3.11 -12.84
CA LEU A 345 -15.02 -4.32 -12.44
C LEU A 345 -16.03 -4.72 -13.50
N LEU A 346 -16.91 -3.80 -13.90
CA LEU A 346 -17.92 -4.05 -14.93
C LEU A 346 -17.27 -4.40 -16.28
N ARG A 347 -16.16 -3.74 -16.62
CA ARG A 347 -15.41 -4.03 -17.84
C ARG A 347 -14.90 -5.46 -17.87
N ASP A 348 -14.18 -5.87 -16.84
CA ASP A 348 -13.58 -7.20 -16.76
C ASP A 348 -14.66 -8.28 -16.64
N TRP A 349 -15.75 -7.99 -15.93
CA TRP A 349 -16.91 -8.88 -15.83
C TRP A 349 -17.57 -9.03 -17.21
N ILE A 350 -18.00 -7.96 -17.89
CA ILE A 350 -18.60 -8.07 -19.23
C ILE A 350 -17.66 -8.79 -20.21
N SER A 351 -16.35 -8.47 -20.15
CA SER A 351 -15.35 -9.08 -21.04
C SER A 351 -15.23 -10.58 -20.82
N GLY A 352 -15.31 -11.09 -19.59
CA GLY A 352 -15.16 -12.52 -19.30
C GLY A 352 -13.87 -13.09 -19.92
N ASP A 353 -14.02 -14.08 -20.80
CA ASP A 353 -12.89 -14.72 -21.52
C ASP A 353 -12.51 -13.99 -22.81
N TRP A 354 -13.28 -12.98 -23.22
CA TRP A 354 -12.97 -12.20 -24.40
C TRP A 354 -11.70 -11.39 -24.18
N ARG A 355 -10.83 -11.42 -25.18
CA ARG A 355 -9.63 -10.60 -25.23
C ARG A 355 -9.63 -9.78 -26.51
N PRO A 356 -9.21 -8.49 -26.47
CA PRO A 356 -9.00 -7.72 -27.68
C PRO A 356 -7.95 -8.42 -28.55
N GLU A 357 -8.13 -8.46 -29.87
CA GLU A 357 -7.18 -9.08 -30.81
C GLU A 357 -5.74 -8.52 -30.66
N GLN A 358 -5.61 -7.23 -30.31
CA GLN A 358 -4.32 -6.59 -30.05
C GLN A 358 -3.63 -7.07 -28.76
N ALA A 359 -4.37 -7.62 -27.79
CA ALA A 359 -3.80 -8.20 -26.57
C ALA A 359 -3.21 -9.60 -26.78
N GLN A 360 -3.45 -10.23 -27.95
CA GLN A 360 -2.78 -11.48 -28.34
C GLN A 360 -1.31 -11.26 -28.73
N PHE A 361 -0.91 -10.01 -28.97
CA PHE A 361 0.46 -9.60 -29.30
C PHE A 361 1.01 -8.60 -28.27
N GLN A 362 0.97 -8.93 -26.97
CA GLN A 362 1.74 -8.12 -26.01
C GLN A 362 3.24 -8.44 -26.12
N PRO A 363 4.11 -7.43 -26.30
CA PRO A 363 5.54 -7.65 -26.21
C PRO A 363 5.87 -8.12 -24.79
N ARG A 364 6.74 -9.15 -24.69
CA ARG A 364 7.28 -9.64 -23.41
C ARG A 364 7.58 -8.44 -22.50
N ALA A 365 6.92 -8.37 -21.34
CA ALA A 365 7.31 -7.44 -20.29
C ALA A 365 8.82 -7.59 -20.08
N ARG A 366 9.59 -6.55 -20.42
CA ARG A 366 11.03 -6.56 -20.14
C ARG A 366 11.15 -6.50 -18.61
N PRO A 367 12.03 -7.31 -17.99
CA PRO A 367 12.30 -7.17 -16.57
C PRO A 367 12.61 -5.69 -16.27
N VAL A 368 11.96 -5.15 -15.25
CA VAL A 368 12.09 -3.74 -14.87
C VAL A 368 13.57 -3.49 -14.59
N ASN A 369 14.23 -2.75 -15.47
CA ASN A 369 15.57 -2.26 -15.19
C ASN A 369 15.37 -1.04 -14.28
N THR A 370 15.73 -1.16 -13.00
CA THR A 370 15.54 -0.13 -11.95
C THR A 370 16.13 1.23 -12.35
N ALA A 371 17.16 1.24 -13.22
CA ALA A 371 17.74 2.45 -13.80
C ALA A 371 16.76 3.25 -14.69
N ASN A 372 15.85 2.59 -15.42
CA ASN A 372 14.92 3.25 -16.33
C ASN A 372 13.66 3.81 -15.62
N VAL A 373 13.36 3.35 -14.41
CA VAL A 373 12.26 3.91 -13.61
C VAL A 373 12.67 5.27 -13.03
N ARG A 374 13.91 5.41 -12.54
CA ARG A 374 14.50 6.71 -12.16
C ARG A 374 14.48 7.73 -13.31
N SER A 375 14.71 7.29 -14.55
CA SER A 375 14.71 8.17 -15.74
C SER A 375 13.33 8.69 -16.14
N ARG A 376 12.21 8.06 -15.73
CA ARG A 376 10.86 8.59 -15.99
C ARG A 376 10.43 9.71 -15.03
N PHE A 377 11.25 9.96 -14.01
CA PHE A 377 11.03 10.98 -12.98
C PHE A 377 12.02 12.16 -13.08
N THR A 378 12.74 12.32 -14.19
CA THR A 378 13.37 13.61 -14.50
C THR A 378 12.27 14.62 -14.83
N PRO A 379 12.22 15.81 -14.21
CA PRO A 379 11.39 16.89 -14.71
C PRO A 379 11.78 17.12 -16.17
N SER A 380 10.84 16.94 -17.10
CA SER A 380 11.05 17.28 -18.50
C SER A 380 11.50 18.74 -18.58
N GLU A 381 12.70 19.00 -19.11
CA GLU A 381 13.09 20.36 -19.48
C GLU A 381 12.02 20.94 -20.41
N PRO A 382 11.61 22.20 -20.21
CA PRO A 382 10.56 22.80 -21.02
C PRO A 382 11.04 22.94 -22.47
N SER A 383 10.35 22.29 -23.40
CA SER A 383 10.52 22.53 -24.83
C SER A 383 10.08 23.96 -25.18
N PRO A 384 10.85 24.74 -25.96
CA PRO A 384 10.64 26.19 -26.08
C PRO A 384 9.46 26.64 -26.97
N GLU A 385 8.48 25.81 -27.28
CA GLU A 385 7.46 26.13 -28.32
C GLU A 385 5.98 26.01 -27.91
N ARG A 386 5.66 26.07 -26.60
CA ARG A 386 4.25 26.22 -26.15
C ARG A 386 4.06 27.26 -25.05
N GLU A 387 4.76 28.39 -25.15
CA GLU A 387 4.44 29.60 -24.39
C GLU A 387 3.33 30.39 -25.08
N SER A 388 2.08 30.00 -24.87
CA SER A 388 0.93 30.87 -25.11
C SER A 388 -0.33 30.25 -24.49
N LEU A 389 -0.93 30.98 -23.55
CA LEU A 389 -2.22 30.73 -22.87
C LEU A 389 -2.20 29.70 -21.73
N VAL A 390 -1.58 30.09 -20.61
CA VAL A 390 -2.17 30.21 -19.26
C VAL A 390 -1.00 30.55 -18.34
N SER A 391 -0.90 31.81 -17.90
CA SER A 391 0.06 32.20 -16.87
C SER A 391 -0.37 31.59 -15.53
N LEU A 392 0.28 30.50 -15.12
CA LEU A 392 0.25 30.08 -13.71
C LEU A 392 1.09 31.08 -12.90
N PRO A 393 0.61 31.57 -11.75
CA PRO A 393 1.40 32.49 -10.94
C PRO A 393 2.63 31.77 -10.36
N ALA A 394 3.67 32.56 -10.11
CA ALA A 394 4.95 32.18 -9.53
C ALA A 394 4.83 31.29 -8.28
N LYS A 395 5.82 30.40 -8.08
CA LYS A 395 6.12 29.58 -6.87
C LYS A 395 5.04 29.69 -5.79
N THR A 396 4.08 28.77 -5.78
CA THR A 396 3.22 28.56 -4.61
C THR A 396 4.12 28.13 -3.45
N VAL A 397 4.48 29.12 -2.64
CA VAL A 397 5.08 28.92 -1.33
C VAL A 397 4.06 28.12 -0.52
N ASP A 398 4.42 26.90 -0.15
CA ASP A 398 3.56 26.06 0.67
C ASP A 398 3.50 26.66 2.08
N ILE A 399 2.31 27.16 2.44
CA ILE A 399 2.05 27.88 3.70
C ILE A 399 2.49 27.04 4.92
N ASP A 400 2.34 25.72 4.85
CA ASP A 400 2.69 24.83 5.96
C ASP A 400 4.20 24.72 6.15
N MET A 401 4.97 24.76 5.06
CA MET A 401 6.44 24.75 5.08
C MET A 401 7.01 26.02 5.70
N ASP A 402 6.48 27.17 5.32
CA ASP A 402 6.92 28.48 5.80
C ASP A 402 6.55 28.69 7.27
N ARG A 403 5.36 28.22 7.66
CA ARG A 403 4.96 28.17 9.06
C ARG A 403 5.93 27.33 9.89
N LEU A 404 6.29 26.13 9.43
CA LEU A 404 7.26 25.27 10.12
C LEU A 404 8.62 25.98 10.31
N ARG A 405 9.15 26.62 9.26
CA ARG A 405 10.41 27.37 9.36
C ARG A 405 10.35 28.51 10.37
N THR A 406 9.25 29.26 10.34
CA THR A 406 9.05 30.41 11.24
C THR A 406 8.96 29.95 12.69
N GLU A 407 8.21 28.88 12.96
CA GLU A 407 8.09 28.32 14.31
C GLU A 407 9.44 27.82 14.83
N LEU A 408 10.23 27.12 14.01
CA LEU A 408 11.57 26.62 14.38
C LEU A 408 12.54 27.74 14.79
N GLN A 409 12.51 28.90 14.12
CA GLN A 409 13.39 30.04 14.43
C GLN A 409 13.20 30.59 15.85
N THR A 410 12.02 30.40 16.44
CA THR A 410 11.70 30.90 17.79
C THR A 410 12.04 29.91 18.90
N MET A 411 12.43 28.69 18.55
CA MET A 411 12.65 27.58 19.49
C MET A 411 14.14 27.38 19.81
N SER A 412 14.43 26.86 21.00
CA SER A 412 15.77 26.35 21.30
C SER A 412 16.03 25.05 20.52
N GLN A 413 17.31 24.71 20.32
CA GLN A 413 17.73 23.52 19.57
C GLN A 413 17.06 22.23 20.06
N GLN A 414 16.98 22.02 21.39
CA GLN A 414 16.32 20.84 21.97
C GLN A 414 14.82 20.78 21.64
N HIS A 415 14.13 21.93 21.67
CA HIS A 415 12.72 22.00 21.29
C HIS A 415 12.51 21.84 19.80
N GLN A 416 13.43 22.34 18.96
CA GLN A 416 13.37 22.14 17.50
C GLN A 416 13.35 20.65 17.14
N ILE A 417 14.24 19.84 17.73
CA ILE A 417 14.30 18.40 17.45
C ILE A 417 12.98 17.71 17.81
N LEU A 418 12.46 17.96 19.02
CA LEU A 418 11.19 17.37 19.45
C LEU A 418 10.03 17.79 18.53
N TYR A 419 10.06 19.02 18.05
CA TYR A 419 9.07 19.54 17.11
C TYR A 419 9.19 18.89 15.73
N LEU A 420 10.40 18.71 15.21
CA LEU A 420 10.65 17.98 13.97
C LEU A 420 10.18 16.52 14.07
N ILE A 421 10.46 15.86 15.19
CA ILE A 421 9.96 14.50 15.48
C ILE A 421 8.44 14.46 15.39
N GLU A 422 7.73 15.39 16.05
CA GLU A 422 6.26 15.44 15.98
C GLU A 422 5.74 15.58 14.54
N ARG A 423 6.45 16.35 13.70
CA ARG A 423 6.10 16.58 12.29
C ARG A 423 6.40 15.37 11.40
N MET A 424 7.30 14.49 11.82
CA MET A 424 7.57 13.19 11.20
C MET A 424 6.66 12.06 11.72
N SER A 425 5.60 12.36 12.48
CA SER A 425 4.65 11.33 12.93
C SER A 425 3.91 10.64 11.77
N PRO A 426 3.37 9.42 11.96
CA PRO A 426 2.66 8.66 10.92
C PRO A 426 1.52 9.44 10.25
N GLY A 427 0.83 10.31 10.99
CA GLY A 427 -0.26 11.13 10.44
C GLY A 427 0.19 12.41 9.71
N ARG A 428 1.50 12.69 9.63
CA ARG A 428 2.04 13.98 9.17
C ARG A 428 3.24 13.88 8.22
N HIS A 429 4.06 12.84 8.29
CA HIS A 429 5.30 12.75 7.52
C HIS A 429 5.11 12.87 6.00
N SER A 430 3.96 12.42 5.47
CA SER A 430 3.64 12.51 4.04
C SER A 430 3.15 13.90 3.59
N THR A 431 3.04 14.87 4.49
CA THR A 431 2.64 16.26 4.17
C THR A 431 3.85 17.09 3.75
N PRO A 432 3.69 18.22 3.04
CA PRO A 432 4.80 19.11 2.70
C PRO A 432 5.65 19.49 3.92
N ALA A 433 5.04 19.93 5.02
CA ALA A 433 5.75 20.23 6.27
C ALA A 433 6.42 18.98 6.88
N GLY A 434 5.81 17.81 6.80
CA GLY A 434 6.42 16.54 7.24
C GLY A 434 7.68 16.20 6.46
N LEU A 435 7.62 16.31 5.12
CA LEU A 435 8.77 16.09 4.22
C LEU A 435 9.92 17.06 4.50
N LEU A 436 9.63 18.33 4.79
CA LEU A 436 10.66 19.27 5.24
C LEU A 436 11.20 18.95 6.63
N ALA A 437 10.34 18.52 7.56
CA ALA A 437 10.79 18.12 8.88
C ALA A 437 11.77 16.94 8.80
N THR A 438 11.51 15.97 7.92
CA THR A 438 12.44 14.87 7.65
C THR A 438 13.80 15.38 7.20
N ARG A 439 13.86 16.23 6.17
CA ARG A 439 15.13 16.81 5.68
C ARG A 439 15.90 17.54 6.78
N LEU A 440 15.23 18.43 7.50
CA LEU A 440 15.86 19.23 8.57
C LEU A 440 16.33 18.35 9.73
N PHE A 441 15.62 17.27 10.03
CA PHE A 441 16.03 16.31 11.05
C PHE A 441 17.24 15.49 10.61
N SER A 442 17.26 14.98 9.37
CA SER A 442 18.42 14.26 8.82
C SER A 442 19.68 15.13 8.82
N GLU A 443 19.56 16.39 8.35
CA GLU A 443 20.63 17.39 8.41
C GLU A 443 21.13 17.62 9.84
N PHE A 444 20.21 17.65 10.81
CA PHE A 444 20.54 17.86 12.21
C PHE A 444 21.37 16.72 12.81
N ILE A 445 21.01 15.47 12.51
CA ILE A 445 21.68 14.28 13.05
C ILE A 445 22.89 13.83 12.19
N GLY A 446 23.16 14.53 11.08
CA GLY A 446 24.28 14.24 10.19
C GLY A 446 24.09 13.00 9.32
N GLN A 447 22.84 12.70 8.93
CA GLN A 447 22.49 11.55 8.07
C GLN A 447 21.97 11.96 6.69
#